data_AF-A0AAW0PV47-F1
#
_entry.id   AF-A0AAW0PV47-F1
#
_cell.length_a   1.000
_cell.length_b   1.000
_cell.length_c   1.000
_cell.angle_alpha   90.00
_cell.angle_beta   90.00
_cell.angle_gamma   90.00
#
_symmetry.space_group_name_H-M   'P 1'
#
loop_
_entity.id
_entity.type
_entity.pdbx_description
1 polymer ?
#
loop_
_entity_poly.entity_id
_entity_poly.type
_entity_poly.pdbx_seq_one_letter_code
_entity_poly.pdbx_strand_id
1 'polypeptide(L)'
;MDAQFVEEGAQVANIDNTVKNKWRWAWLDEVGEGGRPIRSWCKKLKVAGACMCVLCHKKLVYGSNGKKVLIRHQSDGAHRAAVRSLAHTSSLPGASAATTETQLSMADRVCDLKIRVCGFIAEHDLSLTLSQPLVELINGDTVHMVSNAAKALLVPFGGYVEDFSRKVYCDIEKFPKQKELFSEIQGLLHMEPKSVIRPISTRFLQMLDVCNRLQELIDPLIVHYYSILSPADKRKYR
;
A
#
# COMPACT_ATOMS: atom_id res chain seq x y z
N MET A 1 16.50 -4.48 25.26
CA MET A 1 17.58 -3.60 25.77
C MET A 1 17.05 -2.71 26.91
N ASP A 2 16.27 -3.29 27.83
CA ASP A 2 15.42 -2.51 28.76
C ASP A 2 15.89 -2.55 30.22
N ALA A 3 16.99 -3.26 30.49
CA ALA A 3 17.49 -3.49 31.84
C ALA A 3 17.94 -2.20 32.59
N GLN A 4 18.18 -1.10 31.87
CA GLN A 4 18.74 0.14 32.42
C GLN A 4 17.67 1.20 32.81
N PHE A 5 16.44 1.05 32.32
CA PHE A 5 15.36 2.02 32.56
C PHE A 5 14.45 1.57 33.70
N VAL A 6 13.91 2.55 34.42
CA VAL A 6 12.86 2.31 35.41
C VAL A 6 11.52 2.31 34.68
N GLU A 7 10.67 1.33 34.97
CA GLU A 7 9.31 1.27 34.42
C GLU A 7 8.47 2.47 34.88
N GLU A 8 7.62 2.98 33.98
CA GLU A 8 6.76 4.12 34.26
C GLU A 8 5.80 3.80 35.42
N GLY A 9 5.70 4.71 36.39
CA GLY A 9 4.86 4.53 37.58
C GLY A 9 5.52 3.77 38.74
N ALA A 10 6.71 3.17 38.54
CA ALA A 10 7.43 2.52 39.63
C ALA A 10 7.89 3.52 40.70
N GLN A 11 8.10 3.04 41.93
CA GLN A 11 8.60 3.86 43.04
C GLN A 11 10.07 4.24 42.83
N VAL A 12 10.29 5.51 42.50
CA VAL A 12 11.62 6.10 42.27
C VAL A 12 12.22 6.78 43.52
N ALA A 13 11.45 6.88 44.61
CA ALA A 13 11.85 7.59 45.83
C ALA A 13 13.13 7.04 46.46
N ASN A 14 13.34 5.73 46.38
CA ASN A 14 14.54 5.06 46.90
C ASN A 14 15.77 5.27 46.01
N ILE A 15 15.57 5.50 44.70
CA ILE A 15 16.65 5.71 43.72
C ILE A 15 17.18 7.14 43.82
N ASP A 16 16.28 8.11 44.02
CA ASP A 16 16.61 9.54 44.07
C ASP A 16 16.72 10.07 45.51
N ASN A 17 16.93 9.20 46.50
CA ASN A 17 17.03 9.60 47.90
C ASN A 17 18.22 10.54 48.19
N THR A 18 19.28 10.46 47.39
CA THR A 18 20.52 11.25 47.52
C THR A 18 20.50 12.58 46.78
N VAL A 19 19.47 12.86 45.96
CA VAL A 19 19.47 14.05 45.08
C VAL A 19 18.46 15.11 45.53
N LYS A 20 18.84 16.38 45.36
CA LYS A 20 18.03 17.54 45.76
C LYS A 20 16.66 17.56 45.07
N ASN A 21 16.61 17.24 43.78
CA ASN A 21 15.36 17.19 43.02
C ASN A 21 15.05 15.73 42.65
N LYS A 22 14.00 15.18 43.28
CA LYS A 22 13.50 13.83 43.02
C LYS A 22 12.68 13.79 41.73
N TRP A 23 12.77 12.69 41.00
CA TRP A 23 11.96 12.43 39.81
C TRP A 23 10.46 12.50 40.12
N ARG A 24 9.70 13.06 39.19
CA ARG A 24 8.24 13.04 39.22
C ARG A 24 7.72 12.58 37.88
N TRP A 25 6.93 11.52 37.89
CA TRP A 25 6.32 10.98 36.66
C TRP A 25 5.42 11.99 35.95
N ALA A 26 4.77 12.88 36.70
CA ALA A 26 3.98 14.00 36.16
C ALA A 26 4.77 14.93 35.22
N TRP A 27 6.10 14.96 35.28
CA TRP A 27 6.90 15.74 34.32
C TRP A 27 6.84 15.20 32.90
N LEU A 28 6.48 13.92 32.73
CA LEU A 28 6.45 13.26 31.42
C LEU A 28 5.21 13.61 30.60
N ASP A 29 4.11 13.95 31.27
CA ASP A 29 2.84 14.33 30.62
C ASP A 29 2.84 15.78 30.11
N GLU A 30 3.85 16.55 30.48
CA GLU A 30 3.95 17.92 30.06
C GLU A 30 4.37 18.05 28.59
N VAL A 31 3.68 18.95 27.90
CA VAL A 31 3.92 19.27 26.49
C VAL A 31 4.68 20.59 26.43
N GLY A 32 5.95 20.54 26.01
CA GLY A 32 6.73 21.75 25.74
C GLY A 32 6.56 22.26 24.30
N GLU A 33 7.42 23.19 23.89
CA GLU A 33 7.50 23.68 22.51
C GLU A 33 7.74 22.53 21.53
N GLY A 34 6.79 22.27 20.64
CA GLY A 34 6.84 21.17 19.66
C GLY A 34 5.69 20.16 19.75
N GLY A 35 4.73 20.36 20.66
CA GLY A 35 3.44 19.66 20.65
C GLY A 35 3.50 18.17 21.02
N ARG A 36 4.68 17.64 21.39
CA ARG A 36 4.85 16.26 21.87
C ARG A 36 5.15 16.25 23.38
N PRO A 37 4.56 15.31 24.14
CA PRO A 37 4.82 15.18 25.56
C PRO A 37 6.26 14.69 25.82
N ILE A 38 6.83 15.08 26.96
CA ILE A 38 8.20 14.71 27.36
C ILE A 38 8.40 13.18 27.41
N ARG A 39 7.34 12.42 27.72
CA ARG A 39 7.35 10.94 27.71
C ARG A 39 7.79 10.33 26.37
N SER A 40 7.58 11.04 25.27
CA SER A 40 7.91 10.53 23.92
C SER A 40 9.41 10.37 23.68
N TRP A 41 10.26 11.02 24.48
CA TRP A 41 11.71 11.00 24.29
C TRP A 41 12.51 10.83 25.58
N CYS A 42 11.92 11.01 26.76
CA CYS A 42 12.63 10.97 28.03
C CYS A 42 12.33 9.69 28.81
N LYS A 43 13.35 8.90 29.15
CA LYS A 43 13.23 7.71 30.02
C LYS A 43 14.04 7.86 31.30
N LYS A 44 13.47 7.47 32.44
CA LYS A 44 14.16 7.48 33.74
C LYS A 44 15.20 6.35 33.81
N LEU A 45 16.43 6.70 34.15
CA LEU A 45 17.50 5.72 34.38
C LEU A 45 17.43 5.18 35.82
N LYS A 46 17.88 3.94 36.02
CA LYS A 46 18.17 3.33 37.34
C LYS A 46 19.39 3.96 38.04
N VAL A 47 19.59 5.26 37.87
CA VAL A 47 20.67 6.07 38.44
C VAL A 47 20.06 7.31 39.07
N ALA A 48 20.47 7.65 40.28
CA ALA A 48 19.99 8.81 41.02
C ALA A 48 20.14 10.11 40.21
N GLY A 49 19.08 10.91 40.12
CA GLY A 49 19.12 12.24 39.51
C GLY A 49 19.40 12.28 38.01
N ALA A 50 19.30 11.14 37.29
CA ALA A 50 19.57 11.07 35.85
C ALA A 50 18.42 10.43 35.05
N CYS A 51 18.20 10.97 33.85
CA CYS A 51 17.34 10.40 32.82
C CYS A 51 18.08 10.40 31.47
N MET A 52 17.52 9.73 30.47
CA MET A 52 18.10 9.62 29.13
C MET A 52 17.10 10.15 28.11
N CYS A 53 17.58 10.97 27.18
CA CYS A 53 16.86 11.23 25.95
C CYS A 53 17.12 10.10 24.95
N VAL A 54 16.09 9.35 24.57
CA VAL A 54 16.22 8.22 23.62
C VAL A 54 16.37 8.68 22.17
N LEU A 55 16.00 9.93 21.86
CA LEU A 55 16.17 10.50 20.51
C LEU A 55 17.60 11.01 20.28
N CYS A 56 18.21 11.59 21.31
CA CYS A 56 19.56 12.16 21.22
C CYS A 56 20.63 11.26 21.81
N HIS A 57 20.24 10.13 22.41
CA HIS A 57 21.11 9.27 23.23
C HIS A 57 21.93 10.03 24.27
N LYS A 58 21.36 11.12 24.84
CA LYS A 58 22.04 12.03 25.76
C LYS A 58 21.53 11.83 27.18
N LYS A 59 22.45 11.56 28.11
CA LYS A 59 22.17 11.51 29.55
C LYS A 59 21.93 12.93 30.08
N LEU A 60 20.79 13.12 30.73
CA LEU A 60 20.38 14.37 31.35
C LEU A 60 20.42 14.23 32.87
N VAL A 61 21.16 15.11 33.54
CA VAL A 61 21.29 15.12 35.01
C VAL A 61 20.34 16.17 35.58
N TYR A 62 19.18 15.73 36.07
CA TYR A 62 18.18 16.60 36.68
C TYR A 62 18.36 16.78 38.19
N GLY A 63 19.20 15.96 38.86
CA GLY A 63 19.31 15.96 40.33
C GLY A 63 19.49 17.36 40.96
N SER A 64 20.22 18.26 40.31
CA SER A 64 20.48 19.62 40.81
C SER A 64 19.43 20.67 40.39
N ASN A 65 18.90 20.58 39.17
CA ASN A 65 18.08 21.63 38.55
C ASN A 65 16.63 21.21 38.26
N GLY A 66 16.29 19.97 38.59
CA GLY A 66 14.97 19.36 38.37
C GLY A 66 14.50 19.41 36.92
N LYS A 67 13.20 19.56 36.76
CA LYS A 67 12.49 19.61 35.48
C LYS A 67 13.05 20.64 34.48
N LYS A 68 13.65 21.75 34.94
CA LYS A 68 14.23 22.79 34.06
C LYS A 68 15.24 22.22 33.08
N VAL A 69 15.93 21.13 33.45
CA VAL A 69 16.87 20.43 32.57
C VAL A 69 16.19 19.83 31.35
N LEU A 70 14.98 19.29 31.52
CA LEU A 70 14.21 18.63 30.46
C LEU A 70 13.66 19.68 29.49
N ILE A 71 13.10 20.77 30.02
CA ILE A 71 12.61 21.91 29.21
C ILE A 71 13.76 22.52 28.39
N ARG A 72 14.91 22.78 29.02
CA ARG A 72 16.08 23.32 28.32
C ARG A 72 16.61 22.36 27.25
N HIS A 73 16.59 21.05 27.51
CA HIS A 73 17.01 20.06 26.52
C HIS A 73 16.05 20.02 25.32
N GLN A 74 14.74 20.16 25.55
CA GLN A 74 13.75 20.21 24.48
C GLN A 74 14.02 21.38 23.52
N SER A 75 14.41 22.53 24.06
CA SER A 75 14.81 23.71 23.27
C SER A 75 16.26 23.66 22.76
N ASP A 76 16.97 22.55 22.91
CA ASP A 76 18.34 22.38 22.38
C ASP A 76 18.31 22.14 20.87
N GLY A 77 19.28 22.70 20.14
CA GLY A 77 19.34 22.62 18.68
C GLY A 77 19.51 21.17 18.18
N ALA A 78 20.34 20.39 18.87
CA ALA A 78 20.56 18.98 18.57
C ALA A 78 19.29 18.13 18.79
N HIS A 79 18.52 18.44 19.84
CA HIS A 79 17.26 17.76 20.09
C HIS A 79 16.21 18.07 19.02
N ARG A 80 16.04 19.35 18.66
CA ARG A 80 15.13 19.73 17.57
C ARG A 80 15.51 19.10 16.24
N ALA A 81 16.81 18.99 15.94
CA ALA A 81 17.28 18.30 14.74
C ALA A 81 16.88 16.82 14.77
N ALA A 82 17.12 16.11 15.88
CA ALA A 82 16.73 14.71 16.04
C ALA A 82 15.21 14.50 15.93
N VAL A 83 14.41 15.39 16.54
CA VAL A 83 12.93 15.36 16.44
C VAL A 83 12.46 15.58 15.00
N ARG A 84 13.07 16.51 14.26
CA ARG A 84 12.77 16.72 12.84
C ARG A 84 13.14 15.52 11.99
N SER A 85 14.31 14.92 12.21
CA SER A 85 14.73 13.70 11.51
C SER A 85 13.72 12.56 11.76
N LEU A 86 13.23 12.42 12.99
CA LEU A 86 12.22 11.40 13.32
C LEU A 86 10.90 11.59 12.57
N ALA A 87 10.50 12.83 12.27
CA ALA A 87 9.30 13.10 11.48
C ALA A 87 9.38 12.56 10.04
N HIS A 88 10.60 12.31 9.54
CA HIS A 88 10.86 11.78 8.22
C HIS A 88 11.29 10.30 8.22
N THR A 89 11.28 9.65 9.38
CA THR A 89 11.62 8.22 9.50
C THR A 89 10.43 7.43 10.01
N SER A 90 9.95 6.47 9.21
CA SER A 90 9.02 5.45 9.66
C SER A 90 9.76 4.38 10.46
N SER A 91 9.18 3.88 11.55
CA SER A 91 9.71 2.68 12.20
C SER A 91 9.60 1.49 11.25
N LEU A 92 10.66 0.71 11.13
CA LEU A 92 10.63 -0.55 10.39
C LEU A 92 9.58 -1.48 11.03
N PRO A 93 8.74 -2.20 10.26
CA PRO A 93 7.64 -3.04 10.75
C PRO A 93 8.01 -4.26 11.62
N GLY A 94 9.13 -4.24 12.36
CA GLY A 94 9.60 -5.36 13.16
C GLY A 94 10.20 -5.02 14.53
N ALA A 95 10.37 -3.74 14.88
CA ALA A 95 11.07 -3.40 16.13
C ALA A 95 10.16 -3.33 17.38
N SER A 96 8.83 -3.23 17.21
CA SER A 96 7.87 -3.18 18.32
C SER A 96 6.44 -3.42 17.83
N ALA A 97 6.00 -4.67 17.72
CA ALA A 97 4.59 -5.02 17.87
C ALA A 97 4.42 -6.54 17.95
N ALA A 98 3.68 -6.95 18.98
CA ALA A 98 2.94 -8.20 18.98
C ALA A 98 2.18 -8.37 17.67
N THR A 99 2.10 -9.61 17.21
CA THR A 99 1.31 -10.09 16.07
C THR A 99 -0.10 -9.50 16.09
N THR A 100 -0.25 -8.38 15.41
CA THR A 100 -1.53 -7.85 14.96
C THR A 100 -1.28 -7.59 13.49
N GLU A 101 -1.98 -8.35 12.63
CA GLU A 101 -1.92 -8.22 11.18
C GLU A 101 -2.28 -6.78 10.80
N THR A 102 -1.27 -5.93 10.79
CA THR A 102 -1.40 -4.55 10.38
C THR A 102 -1.44 -4.62 8.87
N GLN A 103 -2.59 -4.33 8.27
CA GLN A 103 -2.68 -4.21 6.82
C GLN A 103 -1.63 -3.19 6.37
N LEU A 104 -0.59 -3.69 5.71
CA LEU A 104 0.49 -2.87 5.18
C LEU A 104 -0.11 -1.80 4.26
N SER A 105 0.30 -0.55 4.49
CA SER A 105 -0.10 0.56 3.65
C SER A 105 0.26 0.27 2.19
N MET A 106 -0.51 0.80 1.25
CA MET A 106 -0.17 0.72 -0.17
C MET A 106 1.24 1.25 -0.46
N ALA A 107 1.70 2.27 0.28
CA ALA A 107 3.06 2.79 0.15
C ALA A 107 4.12 1.76 0.58
N ASP A 108 3.87 1.02 1.65
CA ASP A 108 4.79 0.00 2.16
C ASP A 108 4.87 -1.19 1.21
N ARG A 109 3.75 -1.58 0.61
CA ARG A 109 3.70 -2.65 -0.40
C ARG A 109 4.45 -2.27 -1.68
N VAL A 110 4.33 -1.01 -2.11
CA VAL A 110 5.11 -0.50 -3.24
C VAL A 110 6.60 -0.53 -2.92
N CYS A 111 6.99 -0.07 -1.73
CA CYS A 111 8.37 -0.09 -1.28
C CYS A 111 8.97 -1.52 -1.26
N ASP A 112 8.22 -2.49 -0.72
CA ASP A 112 8.61 -3.91 -0.70
C ASP A 112 8.82 -4.46 -2.12
N LEU A 113 7.92 -4.11 -3.06
CA LEU A 113 8.06 -4.54 -4.45
C LEU A 113 9.30 -3.93 -5.11
N LYS A 114 9.63 -2.65 -4.85
CA LYS A 114 10.86 -2.01 -5.35
C LYS A 114 12.09 -2.77 -4.87
N ILE A 115 12.12 -3.13 -3.59
CA ILE A 115 13.24 -3.85 -2.97
C ILE A 115 13.42 -5.22 -3.62
N ARG A 116 12.34 -5.97 -3.85
CA ARG A 116 12.42 -7.29 -4.49
C ARG A 116 12.91 -7.24 -5.92
N VAL A 117 12.44 -6.28 -6.73
CA VAL A 117 12.90 -6.17 -8.12
C VAL A 117 14.36 -5.72 -8.20
N CYS A 118 14.79 -4.77 -7.35
CA CYS A 118 16.19 -4.40 -7.25
C CYS A 118 17.07 -5.57 -6.77
N GLY A 119 16.58 -6.37 -5.81
CA GLY A 119 17.24 -7.60 -5.36
C GLY A 119 17.39 -8.62 -6.49
N PHE A 120 16.32 -8.86 -7.26
CA PHE A 120 16.34 -9.75 -8.41
C PHE A 120 17.34 -9.29 -9.49
N ILE A 121 17.40 -8.00 -9.79
CA ILE A 121 18.38 -7.43 -10.74
C ILE A 121 19.81 -7.70 -10.25
N ALA A 122 20.06 -7.50 -8.95
CA ALA A 122 21.38 -7.70 -8.35
C ALA A 122 21.77 -9.17 -8.24
N GLU A 123 20.85 -10.06 -7.88
CA GLU A 123 21.10 -11.50 -7.73
C GLU A 123 21.34 -12.21 -9.06
N HIS A 124 20.71 -11.73 -10.14
CA HIS A 124 20.79 -12.36 -11.45
C HIS A 124 21.74 -11.64 -12.43
N ASP A 125 22.53 -10.67 -11.96
CA ASP A 125 23.49 -9.89 -12.78
C ASP A 125 22.88 -9.41 -14.11
N LEU A 126 21.64 -8.92 -14.04
CA LEU A 126 20.91 -8.47 -15.21
C LEU A 126 21.66 -7.30 -15.86
N SER A 127 21.98 -7.46 -17.16
CA SER A 127 22.61 -6.42 -17.96
C SER A 127 21.89 -5.08 -17.80
N LEU A 128 22.67 -3.98 -17.74
CA LEU A 128 22.16 -2.62 -17.59
C LEU A 128 21.10 -2.25 -18.64
N THR A 129 21.17 -2.84 -19.83
CA THR A 129 20.19 -2.65 -20.90
C THR A 129 18.83 -3.27 -20.57
N LEU A 130 18.81 -4.38 -19.82
CA LEU A 130 17.59 -5.07 -19.39
C LEU A 130 17.07 -4.53 -18.05
N SER A 131 17.95 -4.02 -17.18
CA SER A 131 17.57 -3.47 -15.89
C SER A 131 16.99 -2.05 -15.98
N GLN A 132 17.38 -1.25 -16.97
CA GLN A 132 16.84 0.11 -17.18
C GLN A 132 15.30 0.16 -17.31
N PRO A 133 14.66 -0.62 -18.20
CA PRO A 133 13.20 -0.66 -18.30
C PRO A 133 12.53 -1.16 -17.01
N LEU A 134 13.18 -2.07 -16.28
CA LEU A 134 12.67 -2.58 -15.00
C LEU A 134 12.71 -1.51 -13.90
N VAL A 135 13.75 -0.67 -13.87
CA VAL A 135 13.85 0.47 -12.95
C VAL A 135 12.85 1.57 -13.30
N GLU A 136 12.60 1.82 -14.58
CA GLU A 136 11.54 2.73 -15.03
C GLU A 136 10.14 2.22 -14.66
N LEU A 137 9.92 0.90 -14.74
CA LEU A 137 8.70 0.25 -14.27
C LEU A 137 8.41 0.61 -12.81
N ILE A 138 9.42 0.58 -11.94
CA ILE A 138 9.29 0.81 -10.49
C ILE A 138 8.90 2.27 -10.13
N ASN A 139 9.03 3.22 -11.05
CA ASN A 139 8.79 4.65 -10.79
C ASN A 139 7.39 5.16 -11.18
N GLY A 140 6.54 4.35 -11.82
CA GLY A 140 5.17 4.71 -12.21
C GLY A 140 4.10 4.53 -11.12
N ASP A 141 2.83 4.79 -11.46
CA ASP A 141 1.68 4.32 -10.67
C ASP A 141 1.50 2.82 -10.90
N THR A 142 1.50 2.03 -9.82
CA THR A 142 1.42 0.56 -9.82
C THR A 142 0.30 0.02 -10.73
N VAL A 143 -0.84 0.70 -10.81
CA VAL A 143 -1.98 0.28 -11.65
C VAL A 143 -1.66 0.51 -13.14
N HIS A 144 -1.00 1.62 -13.47
CA HIS A 144 -0.52 1.90 -14.82
C HIS A 144 0.61 0.94 -15.22
N MET A 145 1.47 0.53 -14.28
CA MET A 145 2.55 -0.45 -14.54
C MET A 145 2.00 -1.81 -14.94
N VAL A 146 1.06 -2.37 -14.16
CA VAL A 146 0.45 -3.67 -14.44
C VAL A 146 -0.25 -3.64 -15.79
N SER A 147 -0.92 -2.53 -16.12
CA SER A 147 -1.54 -2.36 -17.43
C SER A 147 -0.53 -2.29 -18.57
N ASN A 148 0.56 -1.55 -18.40
CA ASN A 148 1.59 -1.43 -19.44
C ASN A 148 2.31 -2.77 -19.65
N ALA A 149 2.59 -3.52 -18.58
CA ALA A 149 3.12 -4.87 -18.66
C ALA A 149 2.15 -5.82 -19.38
N ALA A 150 0.86 -5.80 -19.01
CA ALA A 150 -0.16 -6.60 -19.69
C ALA A 150 -0.29 -6.22 -21.17
N LYS A 151 -0.31 -4.93 -21.51
CA LYS A 151 -0.33 -4.44 -22.89
C LYS A 151 0.88 -4.93 -23.67
N ALA A 152 2.09 -4.78 -23.12
CA ALA A 152 3.33 -5.24 -23.76
C ALA A 152 3.33 -6.76 -23.99
N LEU A 153 2.86 -7.54 -23.01
CA LEU A 153 2.71 -9.00 -23.14
C LEU A 153 1.68 -9.38 -24.21
N LEU A 154 0.65 -8.55 -24.39
CA LEU A 154 -0.42 -8.78 -25.36
C LEU A 154 -0.14 -8.21 -26.77
N VAL A 155 0.91 -7.38 -26.96
CA VAL A 155 1.30 -6.81 -28.26
C VAL A 155 1.41 -7.87 -29.37
N PRO A 156 2.08 -9.03 -29.17
CA PRO A 156 2.20 -10.06 -30.21
C PRO A 156 0.85 -10.65 -30.66
N PHE A 157 -0.19 -10.53 -29.83
CA PHE A 157 -1.52 -11.06 -30.12
C PHE A 157 -2.40 -10.05 -30.89
N GLY A 158 -1.86 -8.89 -31.27
CA GLY A 158 -2.48 -7.99 -32.25
C GLY A 158 -3.81 -7.34 -31.83
N GLY A 159 -4.21 -7.44 -30.56
CA GLY A 159 -5.46 -6.86 -30.06
C GLY A 159 -6.75 -7.51 -30.58
N TYR A 160 -6.67 -8.73 -31.14
CA TYR A 160 -7.82 -9.38 -31.78
C TYR A 160 -8.99 -9.59 -30.82
N VAL A 161 -8.71 -9.89 -29.55
CA VAL A 161 -9.73 -10.15 -28.53
C VAL A 161 -10.44 -8.85 -28.18
N GLU A 162 -9.71 -7.76 -27.95
CA GLU A 162 -10.25 -6.44 -27.65
C GLU A 162 -11.13 -5.92 -28.80
N ASP A 163 -10.70 -6.14 -30.04
CA ASP A 163 -11.44 -5.76 -31.24
C ASP A 163 -12.71 -6.59 -31.41
N PHE A 164 -12.63 -7.92 -31.19
CA PHE A 164 -13.79 -8.79 -31.19
C PHE A 164 -14.80 -8.38 -30.11
N SER A 165 -14.37 -8.22 -28.86
CA SER A 165 -15.24 -7.78 -27.76
C SER A 165 -15.89 -6.43 -28.03
N ARG A 166 -15.17 -5.49 -28.67
CA ARG A 166 -15.71 -4.18 -29.03
C ARG A 166 -16.79 -4.28 -30.10
N LYS A 167 -16.63 -5.17 -31.09
CA LYS A 167 -17.63 -5.41 -32.13
C LYS A 167 -18.90 -6.03 -31.53
N VAL A 168 -18.76 -7.08 -30.72
CA VAL A 168 -19.90 -7.72 -30.02
C VAL A 168 -20.66 -6.70 -29.17
N TYR A 169 -19.94 -5.88 -28.40
CA TYR A 169 -20.57 -4.79 -27.65
C TYR A 169 -21.31 -3.80 -28.56
N CYS A 170 -20.72 -3.38 -29.68
CA CYS A 170 -21.36 -2.44 -30.60
C CYS A 170 -22.59 -3.03 -31.28
N ASP A 171 -22.58 -4.30 -31.66
CA ASP A 171 -23.70 -4.95 -32.34
C ASP A 171 -24.92 -5.08 -31.43
N ILE A 172 -24.69 -5.39 -30.15
CA ILE A 172 -25.77 -5.69 -29.19
C ILE A 172 -26.19 -4.44 -28.40
N GLU A 173 -25.24 -3.77 -27.74
CA GLU A 173 -25.57 -2.76 -26.72
C GLU A 173 -25.84 -1.37 -27.30
N LYS A 174 -25.35 -1.05 -28.51
CA LYS A 174 -25.63 0.28 -29.12
C LYS A 174 -27.03 0.40 -29.71
N PHE A 175 -27.68 -0.72 -30.04
CA PHE A 175 -28.98 -0.71 -30.70
C PHE A 175 -30.07 -1.25 -29.76
N PRO A 176 -31.06 -0.44 -29.34
CA PRO A 176 -32.06 -0.85 -28.35
C PRO A 176 -32.79 -2.15 -28.72
N LYS A 177 -33.17 -2.30 -30.00
CA LYS A 177 -33.84 -3.51 -30.50
C LYS A 177 -32.97 -4.77 -30.39
N GLN A 178 -31.67 -4.64 -30.66
CA GLN A 178 -30.74 -5.78 -30.55
C GLN A 178 -30.52 -6.16 -29.09
N LYS A 179 -30.45 -5.17 -28.20
CA LYS A 179 -30.36 -5.39 -26.76
C LYS A 179 -31.60 -6.09 -26.19
N GLU A 180 -32.80 -5.68 -26.61
CA GLU A 180 -34.06 -6.33 -26.23
C GLU A 180 -34.10 -7.78 -26.72
N LEU A 181 -33.83 -8.00 -28.01
CA LEU A 181 -33.77 -9.34 -28.61
C LEU A 181 -32.75 -10.24 -27.89
N PHE A 182 -31.56 -9.72 -27.60
CA PHE A 182 -30.52 -10.47 -26.91
C PHE A 182 -30.91 -10.81 -25.46
N SER A 183 -31.68 -9.96 -24.80
CA SER A 183 -32.23 -10.24 -23.46
C SER A 183 -33.32 -11.31 -23.52
N GLU A 184 -34.14 -11.32 -24.56
CA GLU A 184 -35.15 -12.36 -24.80
C GLU A 184 -34.49 -13.73 -25.07
N ILE A 185 -33.44 -13.77 -25.91
CA ILE A 185 -32.66 -14.99 -26.16
C ILE A 185 -32.08 -15.56 -24.85
N GLN A 186 -31.54 -14.69 -23.98
CA GLN A 186 -31.07 -15.12 -22.66
C GLN A 186 -32.20 -15.73 -21.82
N GLY A 187 -33.38 -15.12 -21.82
CA GLY A 187 -34.57 -15.66 -21.13
C GLY A 187 -35.01 -17.02 -21.67
N LEU A 188 -34.97 -17.23 -22.99
CA LEU A 188 -35.27 -18.51 -23.63
C LEU A 188 -34.27 -19.62 -23.28
N LEU A 189 -33.01 -19.24 -22.99
CA LEU A 189 -31.97 -20.16 -22.51
C LEU A 189 -31.95 -20.31 -20.99
N HIS A 190 -32.98 -19.80 -20.29
CA HIS A 190 -33.08 -19.85 -18.83
C HIS A 190 -31.91 -19.15 -18.10
N MET A 191 -31.36 -18.11 -18.72
CA MET A 191 -30.30 -17.29 -18.13
C MET A 191 -30.86 -15.97 -17.62
N GLU A 192 -30.29 -15.46 -16.53
CA GLU A 192 -30.58 -14.10 -16.09
C GLU A 192 -30.04 -13.09 -17.12
N PRO A 193 -30.83 -12.05 -17.51
CA PRO A 193 -30.39 -11.05 -18.46
C PRO A 193 -29.15 -10.30 -17.99
N LYS A 194 -28.05 -10.48 -18.73
CA LYS A 194 -26.76 -9.84 -18.52
C LYS A 194 -26.39 -8.99 -19.73
N SER A 195 -25.86 -7.81 -19.45
CA SER A 195 -25.34 -6.90 -20.49
C SER A 195 -23.94 -7.29 -20.95
N VAL A 196 -23.55 -6.87 -22.15
CA VAL A 196 -22.17 -7.00 -22.62
C VAL A 196 -21.34 -5.84 -22.04
N ILE A 197 -20.15 -6.15 -21.51
CA ILE A 197 -19.27 -5.13 -20.94
C ILE A 197 -18.53 -4.42 -22.07
N ARG A 198 -18.57 -3.08 -22.08
CA ARG A 198 -17.78 -2.27 -23.01
C ARG A 198 -16.28 -2.37 -22.67
N PRO A 199 -15.41 -2.77 -23.61
CA PRO A 199 -13.97 -2.63 -23.45
C PRO A 199 -13.58 -1.15 -23.37
N ILE A 200 -12.94 -0.73 -22.28
CA ILE A 200 -12.42 0.64 -22.11
C ILE A 200 -10.90 0.60 -22.04
N SER A 201 -10.25 1.27 -22.99
CA SER A 201 -8.78 1.29 -23.12
C SER A 201 -8.04 1.91 -21.92
N THR A 202 -8.74 2.74 -21.13
CA THR A 202 -8.23 3.39 -19.92
C THR A 202 -8.53 2.63 -18.63
N ARG A 203 -9.25 1.49 -18.68
CA ARG A 203 -9.55 0.67 -17.49
C ARG A 203 -8.67 -0.57 -17.46
N PHE A 204 -7.61 -0.43 -16.67
CA PHE A 204 -6.35 -1.17 -16.69
C PHE A 204 -6.40 -2.71 -16.61
N LEU A 205 -7.48 -3.30 -16.11
CA LEU A 205 -7.68 -4.77 -15.96
C LEU A 205 -9.04 -5.27 -16.47
N GLN A 206 -9.83 -4.40 -17.11
CA GLN A 206 -11.22 -4.70 -17.46
C GLN A 206 -11.35 -5.83 -18.49
N MET A 207 -10.31 -6.11 -19.27
CA MET A 207 -10.41 -7.13 -20.33
C MET A 207 -10.62 -8.54 -19.78
N LEU A 208 -10.14 -8.86 -18.57
CA LEU A 208 -10.44 -10.14 -17.95
C LEU A 208 -11.94 -10.27 -17.68
N ASP A 209 -12.56 -9.23 -17.10
CA ASP A 209 -14.00 -9.20 -16.83
C ASP A 209 -14.83 -9.26 -18.12
N VAL A 210 -14.37 -8.57 -19.18
CA VAL A 210 -15.00 -8.62 -20.51
C VAL A 210 -14.94 -10.03 -21.07
N CYS A 211 -13.78 -10.69 -21.04
CA CYS A 211 -13.60 -12.05 -21.52
C CYS A 211 -14.47 -13.04 -20.74
N ASN A 212 -14.47 -12.96 -19.41
CA ASN A 212 -15.32 -13.79 -18.56
C ASN A 212 -16.80 -13.57 -18.87
N ARG A 213 -17.23 -12.31 -19.08
CA ARG A 213 -18.62 -12.01 -19.45
C ARG A 213 -19.00 -12.59 -20.82
N LEU A 214 -18.11 -12.51 -21.80
CA LEU A 214 -18.35 -13.08 -23.13
C LEU A 214 -18.40 -14.61 -23.07
N GLN A 215 -17.59 -15.23 -22.23
CA GLN A 215 -17.61 -16.67 -22.00
C GLN A 215 -18.90 -17.12 -21.33
N GLU A 216 -19.39 -16.38 -20.33
CA GLU A 216 -20.70 -16.64 -19.71
C GLU A 216 -21.86 -16.50 -20.72
N LEU A 217 -21.72 -15.60 -21.69
CA LEU A 217 -22.73 -15.31 -22.71
C LEU A 217 -22.53 -16.09 -24.01
N ILE A 218 -21.66 -17.11 -24.04
CA ILE A 218 -21.29 -17.76 -25.30
C ILE A 218 -22.49 -18.41 -26.00
N ASP A 219 -23.36 -19.10 -25.25
CA ASP A 219 -24.54 -19.77 -25.81
C ASP A 219 -25.55 -18.77 -26.42
N PRO A 220 -26.01 -17.72 -25.71
CA PRO A 220 -26.90 -16.73 -26.30
C PRO A 220 -26.24 -15.97 -27.46
N LEU A 221 -24.91 -15.74 -27.43
CA LEU A 221 -24.18 -15.12 -28.53
C LEU A 221 -24.18 -16.01 -29.78
N ILE A 222 -23.98 -17.31 -29.63
CA ILE A 222 -24.05 -18.27 -30.74
C ILE A 222 -25.44 -18.21 -31.39
N VAL A 223 -26.51 -18.28 -30.60
CA VAL A 223 -27.89 -18.22 -31.12
C VAL A 223 -28.15 -16.89 -31.84
N HIS A 224 -27.73 -15.78 -31.21
CA HIS A 224 -27.90 -14.44 -31.77
C HIS A 224 -27.25 -14.31 -33.16
N TYR A 225 -25.97 -14.67 -33.28
CA TYR A 225 -25.25 -14.56 -34.55
C TYR A 225 -25.63 -15.65 -35.56
N TYR A 226 -26.02 -16.86 -35.11
CA TYR A 226 -26.48 -17.93 -35.99
C TYR A 226 -27.69 -17.51 -36.81
N SER A 227 -28.60 -16.72 -36.23
CA SER A 227 -29.77 -16.20 -36.94
C SER A 227 -29.38 -15.38 -38.18
N ILE A 228 -28.25 -14.66 -38.11
CA ILE A 228 -27.74 -13.70 -39.10
C ILE A 228 -26.87 -14.38 -40.17
N LEU A 229 -26.40 -15.61 -39.92
CA LEU A 229 -25.58 -16.36 -40.88
C LEU A 229 -26.31 -16.62 -42.20
N SER A 230 -25.55 -16.59 -43.30
CA SER A 230 -26.07 -16.95 -44.63
C SER A 230 -26.47 -18.43 -44.67
N PRO A 231 -27.37 -18.86 -45.59
CA PRO A 231 -27.72 -20.27 -45.73
C PRO A 231 -26.52 -21.18 -46.04
N ALA A 232 -25.48 -20.64 -46.71
CA ALA A 232 -24.25 -21.35 -46.96
C ALA A 232 -23.44 -21.55 -45.68
N ASP A 233 -23.33 -20.52 -44.83
CA ASP A 233 -22.60 -20.59 -43.56
C ASP A 233 -23.33 -21.44 -42.53
N LYS A 234 -24.67 -21.37 -42.48
CA LYS A 234 -25.50 -22.21 -41.60
C LYS A 234 -25.24 -23.70 -41.84
N ARG A 235 -25.04 -24.13 -43.09
CA ARG A 235 -24.70 -25.53 -43.42
C ARG A 235 -23.31 -25.96 -42.94
N LYS A 236 -22.38 -25.01 -42.77
CA LYS A 236 -21.00 -25.29 -42.32
C LYS A 236 -20.91 -25.49 -40.81
N TYR A 237 -21.83 -24.88 -40.06
CA TYR A 237 -21.84 -24.89 -38.58
C TYR A 237 -23.06 -25.62 -38.00
N ARG A 238 -23.75 -26.42 -38.82
CA ARG A 238 -24.81 -27.36 -38.40
C ARG A 238 -24.20 -28.72 -38.11
#